data_AF-A0A2Z7A7X5-F1
#
_entry.id   AF-A0A2Z7A7X5-F1
#
_cell.length_a   1.000
_cell.length_b   1.000
_cell.length_c   1.000
_cell.angle_alpha   90.00
_cell.angle_beta   90.00
_cell.angle_gamma   90.00
#
_symmetry.space_group_name_H-M   'P 1'
#
loop_
_entity.id
_entity.type
_entity.pdbx_description
1 polymer ?
#
loop_
_entity_poly.entity_id
_entity_poly.type
_entity_poly.pdbx_seq_one_letter_code
_entity_poly.pdbx_strand_id
1 'polypeptide(L)'
;MNDADVSKQIQQMVRFIRQEAEEKANEISVSAEEEFNIEKLQLVEAEKKKIKQEYERKEKQVQVRKKIEYSMQLNASRIKVLQAQDDLVNSMKESASKELLQVSHDQNSYRRLLKDLIVQSLLRLKEPSVLLRCRKDDIQLVNSVLNKAKEEYAQKSNVHPPEIVVDDVNLPPAPSHHNEHGPFCSGGVVLASRDGKIVFENTLDARLEVVFRKKLPEPICASSDPATSSFTYE
;
A
#
# COMPACT_ATOMS: atom_id res chain seq x y z
N MET A 1 5.40 -26.06 115.69
CA MET A 1 5.84 -25.69 114.32
C MET A 1 6.38 -24.27 114.38
N ASN A 2 7.51 -23.99 113.72
CA ASN A 2 8.26 -22.75 113.88
C ASN A 2 7.82 -21.71 112.83
N ASP A 3 7.39 -20.53 113.26
CA ASP A 3 6.75 -19.50 112.42
C ASP A 3 7.69 -18.95 111.31
N ALA A 4 9.00 -18.99 111.57
CA ALA A 4 10.04 -18.63 110.62
C ALA A 4 10.11 -19.58 109.39
N ASP A 5 9.76 -20.86 109.56
CA ASP A 5 9.78 -21.83 108.47
C ASP A 5 8.55 -21.69 107.56
N VAL A 6 7.41 -21.29 108.13
CA VAL A 6 6.18 -20.93 107.39
C VAL A 6 6.41 -19.69 106.52
N SER A 7 7.05 -18.66 107.07
CA SER A 7 7.40 -17.44 106.32
C SER A 7 8.34 -17.71 105.14
N LYS A 8 9.34 -18.59 105.32
CA LYS A 8 10.24 -19.02 104.22
C LYS A 8 9.49 -19.77 103.12
N GLN A 9 8.56 -20.65 103.47
CA GLN A 9 7.73 -21.35 102.47
C GLN A 9 6.85 -20.37 101.69
N ILE A 10 6.23 -19.39 102.36
CA ILE A 10 5.42 -18.36 101.68
C ILE A 10 6.30 -17.53 100.73
N GLN A 11 7.51 -17.13 101.13
CA GLN A 11 8.43 -16.42 100.24
C GLN A 11 8.86 -17.25 99.03
N GLN A 12 9.07 -18.55 99.20
CA GLN A 12 9.37 -19.46 98.10
C GLN A 12 8.18 -19.57 97.13
N MET A 13 6.95 -19.67 97.64
CA MET A 13 5.74 -19.66 96.82
C MET A 13 5.56 -18.33 96.06
N VAL A 14 5.81 -17.18 96.70
CA VAL A 14 5.75 -15.88 96.02
C VAL A 14 6.80 -15.75 94.92
N ARG A 15 8.02 -16.27 95.14
CA ARG A 15 9.05 -16.31 94.10
C ARG A 15 8.66 -17.20 92.93
N PHE A 16 8.08 -18.36 93.21
CA PHE A 16 7.57 -19.26 92.17
C PHE A 16 6.48 -18.59 91.33
N ILE A 17 5.49 -17.95 91.96
CA ILE A 17 4.42 -17.24 91.25
C ILE A 17 4.98 -16.11 90.38
N ARG A 18 5.99 -15.37 90.87
CA ARG A 18 6.64 -14.32 90.07
C ARG A 18 7.40 -14.87 88.88
N GLN A 19 8.16 -15.95 89.07
CA GLN A 19 8.89 -16.60 87.99
C GLN A 19 7.93 -17.18 86.94
N GLU A 20 6.85 -17.83 87.36
CA GLU A 20 5.82 -18.36 86.46
C GLU A 20 5.13 -17.23 85.66
N ALA A 21 4.85 -16.09 86.30
CA ALA A 21 4.30 -14.92 85.62
C ALA A 21 5.29 -14.31 84.61
N GLU A 22 6.58 -14.26 84.94
CA GLU A 22 7.64 -13.75 84.08
C GLU A 22 7.90 -14.67 82.88
N GLU A 23 7.96 -15.99 83.09
CA GLU A 23 8.05 -16.98 82.02
C GLU A 23 6.86 -16.90 81.07
N LYS A 24 5.63 -16.77 81.61
CA LYS A 24 4.42 -16.61 80.80
C LYS A 24 4.38 -15.28 80.04
N ALA A 25 4.86 -14.20 80.63
CA ALA A 25 4.96 -12.90 79.94
C ALA A 25 5.98 -12.96 78.80
N ASN A 26 7.12 -13.62 79.01
CA ASN A 26 8.13 -13.83 77.98
C ASN A 26 7.62 -14.73 76.86
N GLU A 27 6.90 -15.81 77.17
CA GLU A 27 6.27 -16.68 76.19
C GLU A 27 5.28 -15.90 75.30
N ILE A 28 4.42 -15.08 75.90
CA ILE A 28 3.50 -14.20 75.15
C ILE A 28 4.26 -13.21 74.27
N SER A 29 5.33 -12.60 74.78
CA SER A 29 6.13 -11.64 74.02
C SER A 29 6.79 -12.28 72.79
N VAL A 30 7.41 -13.45 72.97
CA VAL A 30 8.06 -14.18 71.87
C VAL A 30 7.01 -14.64 70.85
N SER A 31 5.88 -15.20 71.31
CA SER A 31 4.79 -15.61 70.43
C SER A 31 4.23 -14.42 69.62
N ALA A 32 4.05 -13.25 70.25
CA ALA A 32 3.55 -12.06 69.58
C ALA A 32 4.54 -11.52 68.53
N GLU A 33 5.86 -11.58 68.80
CA GLU A 33 6.88 -11.20 67.83
C GLU A 33 6.93 -12.16 66.63
N GLU A 34 6.79 -13.46 66.87
CA GLU A 34 6.72 -14.46 65.81
C GLU A 34 5.49 -14.25 64.91
N GLU A 35 4.31 -14.09 65.51
CA GLU A 35 3.06 -13.81 64.79
C GLU A 35 3.15 -12.50 63.99
N PHE A 36 3.66 -11.43 64.58
CA PHE A 36 3.86 -10.15 63.89
C PHE A 36 4.76 -10.31 62.66
N ASN A 37 5.87 -11.03 62.79
CA ASN A 37 6.81 -11.24 61.68
C ASN A 37 6.17 -12.07 60.56
N ILE A 38 5.38 -13.10 60.90
CA ILE A 38 4.66 -13.92 59.93
C ILE A 38 3.61 -13.08 59.18
N GLU A 39 2.75 -12.34 59.88
CA GLU A 39 1.72 -11.51 59.25
C GLU A 39 2.32 -10.41 58.37
N LYS A 40 3.36 -9.72 58.88
CA LYS A 40 4.08 -8.72 58.11
C LYS A 40 4.66 -9.30 56.82
N LEU A 41 5.29 -10.48 56.90
CA LEU A 41 5.85 -11.14 55.71
C LEU A 41 4.75 -11.50 54.72
N GLN A 42 3.64 -12.08 55.19
CA GLN A 42 2.51 -12.45 54.34
C GLN A 42 1.90 -11.23 53.62
N LEU A 43 1.70 -10.12 54.33
CA LEU A 43 1.19 -8.87 53.75
C LEU A 43 2.14 -8.33 52.67
N VAL A 44 3.44 -8.29 52.96
CA VAL A 44 4.46 -7.82 52.01
C VAL A 44 4.55 -8.72 50.79
N GLU A 45 4.52 -10.04 50.96
CA GLU A 45 4.57 -11.00 49.85
C GLU A 45 3.32 -10.95 48.98
N ALA A 46 2.14 -10.80 49.58
CA ALA A 46 0.88 -10.64 48.87
C ALA A 46 0.89 -9.39 47.97
N GLU A 47 1.30 -8.24 48.50
CA GLU A 47 1.38 -7.00 47.73
C GLU A 47 2.49 -7.04 46.67
N LYS A 48 3.68 -7.59 47.00
CA LYS A 48 4.74 -7.82 46.00
C LYS A 48 4.26 -8.67 44.84
N LYS A 49 3.47 -9.72 45.10
CA LYS A 49 2.90 -10.59 44.06
C LYS A 49 1.92 -9.83 43.16
N LYS A 50 1.04 -9.01 43.74
CA LYS A 50 0.11 -8.16 42.96
C LYS A 50 0.87 -7.18 42.06
N ILE A 51 1.85 -6.47 42.63
CA ILE A 51 2.69 -5.52 41.88
C ILE A 51 3.41 -6.25 40.74
N LYS A 52 4.03 -7.40 41.00
CA LYS A 52 4.72 -8.18 39.97
C LYS A 52 3.81 -8.55 38.80
N GLN A 53 2.59 -9.00 39.09
CA GLN A 53 1.60 -9.34 38.05
C GLN A 53 1.14 -8.12 37.24
N GLU A 54 0.97 -6.96 37.89
CA GLU A 54 0.60 -5.73 37.20
C GLU A 54 1.71 -5.27 36.25
N TYR A 55 2.97 -5.28 36.71
CA TYR A 55 4.12 -4.92 35.88
C TYR A 55 4.34 -5.89 34.73
N GLU A 56 4.13 -7.19 34.93
CA GLU A 56 4.22 -8.18 33.84
C GLU A 56 3.17 -7.91 32.74
N ARG A 57 1.94 -7.51 33.13
CA ARG A 57 0.90 -7.10 32.16
C ARG A 57 1.29 -5.82 31.42
N LYS A 58 1.79 -4.80 32.12
CA LYS A 58 2.26 -3.55 31.52
C LYS A 58 3.42 -3.79 30.55
N GLU A 59 4.36 -4.64 30.93
CA GLU A 59 5.50 -5.00 30.08
C GLU A 59 5.04 -5.67 28.79
N LYS A 60 4.16 -6.68 28.87
CA LYS A 60 3.58 -7.34 27.70
C LYS A 60 2.85 -6.34 26.79
N GLN A 61 2.09 -5.40 27.37
CA GLN A 61 1.40 -4.37 26.59
C GLN A 61 2.37 -3.44 25.86
N VAL A 62 3.46 -3.01 26.53
CA VAL A 62 4.50 -2.17 25.92
C VAL A 62 5.22 -2.93 24.81
N GLN A 63 5.55 -4.21 25.00
CA GLN A 63 6.17 -5.04 23.96
C GLN A 63 5.27 -5.18 22.72
N VAL A 64 3.97 -5.41 22.91
CA VAL A 64 3.01 -5.47 21.79
C VAL A 64 2.92 -4.13 21.08
N ARG A 65 2.81 -3.00 21.81
CA ARG A 65 2.78 -1.66 21.22
C ARG A 65 4.04 -1.37 20.40
N LYS A 66 5.22 -1.71 20.92
CA LYS A 66 6.49 -1.56 20.21
C LYS A 66 6.54 -2.36 18.90
N LYS A 67 6.01 -3.59 18.90
CA LYS A 67 5.90 -4.41 17.68
C LYS A 67 4.97 -3.79 16.64
N ILE A 68 3.83 -3.27 17.08
CA ILE A 68 2.87 -2.57 16.19
C ILE A 68 3.51 -1.32 15.61
N GLU A 69 4.12 -0.48 16.44
CA GLU A 69 4.78 0.75 16.01
C GLU A 69 5.89 0.48 14.99
N TYR A 70 6.75 -0.51 15.27
CA TYR A 70 7.78 -0.94 14.34
C TYR A 70 7.19 -1.41 12.99
N SER A 71 6.13 -2.23 13.03
CA SER A 71 5.45 -2.70 11.82
C SER A 71 4.80 -1.55 11.04
N MET A 72 4.17 -0.59 11.73
CA MET A 72 3.60 0.61 11.13
C MET A 72 4.67 1.47 10.46
N GLN A 73 5.81 1.67 11.13
CA GLN A 73 6.92 2.44 10.57
C GLN A 73 7.51 1.78 9.32
N LEU A 74 7.65 0.45 9.34
CA LEU A 74 8.11 -0.31 8.17
C LEU A 74 7.12 -0.19 7.01
N ASN A 75 5.83 -0.35 7.27
CA ASN A 75 4.80 -0.20 6.24
C ASN A 75 4.72 1.23 5.70
N ALA A 76 4.82 2.24 6.57
CA ALA A 76 4.87 3.65 6.15
C ALA A 76 6.09 3.92 5.25
N SER A 77 7.25 3.37 5.59
CA SER A 77 8.47 3.49 4.76
C SER A 77 8.30 2.79 3.42
N ARG A 78 7.70 1.59 3.42
CA ARG A 78 7.39 0.85 2.19
C ARG A 78 6.43 1.62 1.29
N ILE A 79 5.34 2.16 1.82
CA ILE A 79 4.36 2.96 1.06
C ILE A 79 5.04 4.19 0.46
N LYS A 80 5.91 4.89 1.19
CA LYS A 80 6.67 6.02 0.65
C LYS A 80 7.54 5.65 -0.54
N VAL A 81 8.22 4.51 -0.50
CA VAL A 81 9.02 4.02 -1.62
C VAL A 81 8.13 3.70 -2.83
N LEU A 82 6.99 3.04 -2.61
CA LEU A 82 6.04 2.72 -3.68
C LEU A 82 5.45 3.99 -4.31
N GLN A 83 5.11 4.99 -3.50
CA GLN A 83 4.64 6.29 -3.98
C GLN A 83 5.71 6.98 -4.84
N ALA A 84 6.95 7.05 -4.36
CA ALA A 84 8.05 7.65 -5.14
C ALA A 84 8.32 6.91 -6.47
N GLN A 85 8.16 5.59 -6.48
CA GLN A 85 8.25 4.79 -7.71
C GLN A 85 7.10 5.08 -8.67
N ASP A 86 5.86 5.14 -8.17
CA ASP A 86 4.68 5.47 -8.98
C ASP A 86 4.77 6.89 -9.54
N ASP A 87 5.17 7.87 -8.72
CA ASP A 87 5.39 9.26 -9.11
C ASP A 87 6.44 9.37 -10.22
N LEU A 88 7.56 8.65 -10.10
CA LEU A 88 8.60 8.62 -11.13
C LEU A 88 8.05 8.05 -12.45
N VAL A 89 7.35 6.93 -12.38
CA VAL A 89 6.77 6.25 -13.55
C VAL A 89 5.70 7.11 -14.22
N ASN A 90 4.86 7.80 -13.45
CA ASN A 90 3.89 8.77 -13.96
C ASN A 90 4.58 9.99 -14.58
N SER A 91 5.65 10.52 -13.97
CA SER A 91 6.41 11.64 -14.55
C SER A 91 7.06 11.30 -15.89
N MET A 92 7.53 10.04 -16.04
CA MET A 92 8.05 9.53 -17.31
C MET A 92 6.96 9.45 -18.37
N LYS A 93 5.76 8.99 -18.01
CA LYS A 93 4.60 8.95 -18.90
C LYS A 93 4.22 10.34 -19.37
N GLU A 94 4.13 11.31 -18.44
CA GLU A 94 3.82 12.69 -18.78
C GLU A 94 4.86 13.32 -19.70
N SER A 95 6.14 13.04 -19.47
CA SER A 95 7.24 13.51 -20.32
C SER A 95 7.12 12.92 -21.74
N ALA A 96 6.84 11.62 -21.86
CA ALA A 96 6.59 10.98 -23.15
C ALA A 96 5.36 11.54 -23.85
N SER A 97 4.27 11.83 -23.13
CA SER A 97 3.08 12.49 -23.69
C SER A 97 3.42 13.89 -24.24
N LYS A 98 4.25 14.66 -23.53
CA LYS A 98 4.72 15.98 -24.01
C LYS A 98 5.57 15.88 -25.26
N GLU A 99 6.43 14.86 -25.37
CA GLU A 99 7.21 14.60 -26.58
C GLU A 99 6.32 14.18 -27.76
N LEU A 100 5.25 13.42 -27.54
CA LEU A 100 4.30 13.05 -28.58
C LEU A 100 3.60 14.25 -29.21
N LEU A 101 3.35 15.33 -28.44
CA LEU A 101 2.83 16.59 -29.00
C LEU A 101 3.79 17.25 -30.00
N GLN A 102 5.09 17.01 -29.88
CA GLN A 102 6.07 17.54 -30.82
C GLN A 102 6.07 16.78 -32.15
N VAL A 103 5.64 15.51 -32.16
CA VAL A 103 5.59 14.68 -33.38
C VAL A 103 4.63 15.26 -34.42
N SER A 104 3.54 15.92 -33.99
CA SER A 104 2.59 16.54 -34.93
C SER A 104 3.17 17.77 -35.66
N HIS A 105 4.29 18.34 -35.19
CA HIS A 105 4.91 19.52 -35.82
C HIS A 105 5.64 19.17 -37.11
N ASP A 106 6.23 17.98 -37.23
CA ASP A 106 6.83 17.52 -38.48
C ASP A 106 5.77 16.86 -39.38
N GLN A 107 5.18 17.68 -40.25
CA GLN A 107 4.11 17.23 -41.14
C GLN A 107 4.48 16.05 -42.05
N ASN A 108 5.76 15.91 -42.44
CA ASN A 108 6.15 14.85 -43.37
C ASN A 108 6.23 13.49 -42.69
N SER A 109 6.84 13.43 -41.50
CA SER A 109 6.87 12.19 -40.71
C SER A 109 5.49 11.85 -40.17
N TYR A 110 4.74 12.84 -39.67
CA TYR A 110 3.38 12.65 -39.18
C TYR A 110 2.42 12.16 -40.26
N ARG A 111 2.53 12.67 -41.50
CA ARG A 111 1.76 12.16 -42.65
C ARG A 111 2.00 10.67 -42.92
N ARG A 112 3.27 10.22 -42.85
CA ARG A 112 3.61 8.79 -43.01
C ARG A 112 3.05 7.97 -41.86
N LEU A 113 3.19 8.46 -40.63
CA LEU A 113 2.65 7.82 -39.44
C LEU A 113 1.13 7.65 -39.51
N LEU A 114 0.39 8.70 -39.88
CA LEU A 114 -1.07 8.65 -40.04
C LEU A 114 -1.49 7.60 -41.08
N LYS A 115 -0.77 7.50 -42.21
CA LYS A 115 -1.02 6.46 -43.21
C LYS A 115 -0.93 5.07 -42.58
N ASP A 116 0.17 4.80 -41.88
CA ASP A 116 0.44 3.49 -41.30
C ASP A 116 -0.56 3.17 -40.16
N LEU A 117 -0.97 4.18 -39.38
CA LEU A 117 -2.00 4.05 -38.34
C LEU A 117 -3.38 3.71 -38.95
N ILE A 118 -3.76 4.34 -40.06
CA ILE A 118 -5.02 4.05 -40.76
C ILE A 118 -4.97 2.61 -41.31
N VAL A 119 -3.89 2.23 -42.00
CA VAL A 119 -3.72 0.88 -42.55
C VAL A 119 -3.76 -0.18 -41.44
N GLN A 120 -3.06 0.05 -40.32
CA GLN A 120 -3.09 -0.87 -39.18
C GLN A 120 -4.50 -1.04 -38.60
N SER A 121 -5.26 0.04 -38.53
CA SER A 121 -6.63 0.03 -38.01
C SER A 121 -7.57 -0.73 -38.94
N LEU A 122 -7.46 -0.51 -40.25
CA LEU A 122 -8.23 -1.24 -41.26
C LEU A 122 -7.96 -2.74 -41.23
N LEU A 123 -6.68 -3.14 -41.11
CA LEU A 123 -6.28 -4.56 -40.98
C LEU A 123 -6.84 -5.24 -39.72
N ARG A 124 -7.10 -4.48 -38.66
CA ARG A 124 -7.69 -5.00 -37.41
C ARG A 124 -9.21 -5.04 -37.42
N LEU A 125 -9.87 -4.04 -38.00
CA LEU A 125 -11.33 -4.00 -38.12
C LEU A 125 -11.84 -4.99 -39.17
N LYS A 126 -11.19 -5.09 -40.34
CA LYS A 126 -11.59 -5.94 -41.48
C LYS A 126 -13.05 -5.76 -41.93
N GLU A 127 -13.55 -4.54 -41.83
CA GLU A 127 -14.91 -4.15 -42.24
C GLU A 127 -14.90 -3.52 -43.64
N PRO A 128 -15.98 -3.68 -44.44
CA PRO A 128 -16.06 -3.11 -45.78
C PRO A 128 -16.33 -1.59 -45.78
N SER A 129 -16.94 -1.06 -44.72
CA SER A 129 -17.27 0.36 -44.57
C SER A 129 -16.96 0.82 -43.14
N VAL A 130 -16.15 1.88 -43.02
CA VAL A 130 -15.65 2.40 -41.73
C VAL A 130 -15.80 3.92 -41.65
N LEU A 131 -16.07 4.40 -40.44
CA LEU A 131 -16.09 5.80 -40.07
C LEU A 131 -14.73 6.17 -39.46
N LEU A 132 -14.08 7.21 -39.97
CA LEU A 132 -12.81 7.72 -39.47
C LEU A 132 -13.03 9.04 -38.73
N ARG A 133 -12.65 9.06 -37.45
CA ARG A 133 -12.59 10.27 -36.62
C ARG A 133 -11.15 10.69 -36.45
N CYS A 134 -10.90 11.98 -36.69
CA CYS A 134 -9.60 12.60 -36.51
C CYS A 134 -9.79 13.97 -35.86
N ARG A 135 -8.68 14.63 -35.53
CA ARG A 135 -8.70 16.01 -35.04
C ARG A 135 -8.99 16.97 -36.19
N LYS A 136 -9.64 18.10 -35.91
CA LYS A 136 -9.96 19.13 -36.92
C LYS A 136 -8.74 19.59 -37.72
N ASP A 137 -7.60 19.73 -37.06
CA ASP A 137 -6.35 20.20 -37.67
C ASP A 137 -5.75 19.15 -38.63
N ASP A 138 -6.07 17.86 -38.43
CA ASP A 138 -5.51 16.74 -39.18
C ASP A 138 -6.37 16.36 -40.40
N ILE A 139 -7.57 16.91 -40.56
CA ILE A 139 -8.52 16.55 -41.63
C ILE A 139 -7.87 16.66 -43.02
N GLN A 140 -7.14 17.75 -43.27
CA GLN A 140 -6.48 17.97 -44.57
C GLN A 140 -5.38 16.92 -44.84
N LEU A 141 -4.60 16.58 -43.81
CA LEU A 141 -3.55 15.57 -43.88
C LEU A 141 -4.15 14.17 -44.10
N VAL A 142 -5.18 13.81 -43.33
CA VAL A 142 -5.90 12.53 -43.46
C VAL A 142 -6.47 12.39 -44.86
N ASN A 143 -7.17 13.40 -45.39
CA ASN A 143 -7.73 13.37 -46.75
C ASN A 143 -6.65 13.15 -47.82
N SER A 144 -5.46 13.73 -47.65
CA SER A 144 -4.34 13.53 -48.58
C SER A 144 -3.77 12.09 -48.56
N VAL A 145 -3.98 11.36 -47.46
CA VAL A 145 -3.40 10.04 -47.21
C VAL A 145 -4.41 8.90 -47.43
N LEU A 146 -5.71 9.17 -47.33
CA LEU A 146 -6.79 8.19 -47.44
C LEU A 146 -6.68 7.28 -48.66
N ASN A 147 -6.43 7.85 -49.85
CA ASN A 147 -6.34 7.07 -51.10
C ASN A 147 -5.17 6.08 -51.05
N LYS A 148 -4.00 6.53 -50.59
CA LYS A 148 -2.81 5.68 -50.44
C LYS A 148 -3.03 4.59 -49.40
N ALA A 149 -3.70 4.90 -48.29
CA ALA A 149 -4.01 3.93 -47.26
C ALA A 149 -5.01 2.85 -47.74
N LYS A 150 -6.01 3.23 -48.54
CA LYS A 150 -6.96 2.29 -49.17
C LYS A 150 -6.26 1.32 -50.11
N GLU A 151 -5.39 1.83 -50.98
CA GLU A 151 -4.59 1.01 -51.91
C GLU A 151 -3.67 0.04 -51.15
N GLU A 152 -2.97 0.52 -50.13
CA GLU A 152 -2.07 -0.31 -49.34
C GLU A 152 -2.82 -1.40 -48.55
N TYR A 153 -3.99 -1.10 -48.01
CA TYR A 153 -4.85 -2.09 -47.37
C TYR A 153 -5.37 -3.14 -48.37
N ALA A 154 -5.80 -2.72 -49.56
CA ALA A 154 -6.29 -3.62 -50.61
C ALA A 154 -5.18 -4.58 -51.07
N GLN A 155 -3.95 -4.08 -51.23
CA GLN A 155 -2.77 -4.89 -51.55
C GLN A 155 -2.42 -5.89 -50.45
N LYS A 156 -2.45 -5.48 -49.17
CA LYS A 156 -2.09 -6.36 -48.04
C LYS A 156 -3.15 -7.42 -47.75
N SER A 157 -4.43 -7.10 -47.95
CA SER A 157 -5.54 -7.99 -47.62
C SER A 157 -6.05 -8.81 -48.80
N ASN A 158 -5.66 -8.48 -50.04
CA ASN A 158 -6.25 -9.02 -51.29
C ASN A 158 -7.78 -8.85 -51.35
N VAL A 159 -8.29 -7.72 -50.89
CA VAL A 159 -9.73 -7.39 -50.87
C VAL A 159 -9.97 -6.07 -51.58
N HIS A 160 -11.21 -5.82 -52.01
CA HIS A 160 -11.63 -4.53 -52.53
C HIS A 160 -11.36 -3.38 -51.53
N PRO A 161 -11.07 -2.16 -52.03
CA PRO A 161 -10.84 -1.00 -51.18
C PRO A 161 -12.07 -0.70 -50.30
N PRO A 162 -11.91 -0.57 -48.97
CA PRO A 162 -13.01 -0.28 -48.09
C PRO A 162 -13.49 1.17 -48.28
N GLU A 163 -14.79 1.36 -48.04
CA GLU A 163 -15.39 2.70 -47.97
C GLU A 163 -14.97 3.33 -46.63
N ILE A 164 -14.22 4.44 -46.70
CA ILE A 164 -13.80 5.21 -45.52
C ILE A 164 -14.48 6.56 -45.60
N VAL A 165 -15.36 6.83 -44.63
CA VAL A 165 -16.07 8.12 -44.49
C VAL A 165 -15.47 8.86 -43.31
N VAL A 166 -15.03 10.10 -43.51
CA VAL A 166 -14.57 10.95 -42.40
C VAL A 166 -15.82 11.46 -41.67
N ASP A 167 -15.92 11.15 -40.38
CA ASP A 167 -17.06 11.54 -39.53
C ASP A 167 -16.93 13.03 -39.13
N ASP A 168 -18.06 13.70 -38.93
CA ASP A 168 -18.11 15.11 -38.49
C ASP A 168 -17.76 15.26 -37.00
N VAL A 169 -17.84 14.15 -36.25
CA VAL A 169 -17.44 14.09 -34.83
C VAL A 169 -15.92 14.03 -34.72
N ASN A 170 -15.33 15.18 -34.38
CA ASN A 170 -13.88 15.34 -34.29
C ASN A 170 -13.33 14.94 -32.92
N LEU A 171 -12.07 14.48 -32.90
CA LEU A 171 -11.31 14.24 -31.68
C LEU A 171 -11.02 15.56 -30.94
N PRO A 172 -10.82 15.51 -29.60
CA PRO A 172 -10.45 16.68 -28.83
C PRO A 172 -9.19 17.35 -29.39
N PRO A 173 -9.08 18.70 -29.31
CA PRO A 173 -7.93 19.42 -29.81
C PRO A 173 -6.67 19.15 -28.97
N ALA A 174 -5.51 19.64 -29.42
CA ALA A 174 -4.29 19.63 -28.60
C ALA A 174 -4.52 20.41 -27.31
N PRO A 175 -3.76 20.08 -26.25
CA PRO A 175 -3.72 20.91 -25.07
C PRO A 175 -3.29 22.32 -25.46
N SER A 176 -4.10 23.31 -25.06
CA SER A 176 -3.85 24.74 -25.26
C SER A 176 -3.89 25.43 -23.90
N HIS A 177 -3.14 26.53 -23.74
CA HIS A 177 -3.03 27.28 -22.48
C HIS A 177 -4.39 27.75 -21.91
N HIS A 178 -5.44 27.78 -22.72
CA HIS A 178 -6.80 28.15 -22.29
C HIS A 178 -7.65 26.98 -21.80
N ASN A 179 -7.23 25.73 -22.03
CA ASN A 179 -7.96 24.49 -21.67
C ASN A 179 -6.99 23.45 -21.07
N GLU A 180 -6.26 23.82 -20.02
CA GLU A 180 -5.32 22.91 -19.33
C GLU A 180 -6.00 21.70 -18.66
N HIS A 181 -7.32 21.73 -18.47
CA HIS A 181 -8.11 20.65 -17.83
C HIS A 181 -9.16 20.01 -18.76
N GLY A 182 -9.15 20.34 -20.05
CA GLY A 182 -10.03 19.72 -21.03
C GLY A 182 -9.48 18.38 -21.54
N PRO A 183 -10.34 17.49 -22.07
CA PRO A 183 -9.86 16.32 -22.80
C PRO A 183 -9.01 16.80 -23.99
N PHE A 184 -7.80 16.25 -24.11
CA PHE A 184 -6.87 16.59 -25.18
C PHE A 184 -6.45 15.33 -25.92
N CYS A 185 -6.05 15.50 -27.19
CA CYS A 185 -5.47 14.41 -27.97
C CYS A 185 -4.22 14.91 -28.70
N SER A 186 -3.12 14.15 -28.56
CA SER A 186 -1.84 14.45 -29.21
C SER A 186 -1.86 14.16 -30.71
N GLY A 187 -2.82 13.37 -31.18
CA GLY A 187 -3.03 13.04 -32.59
C GLY A 187 -3.38 11.57 -32.83
N GLY A 188 -3.43 11.22 -34.11
CA GLY A 188 -3.81 9.88 -34.58
C GLY A 188 -5.26 9.80 -35.02
N VAL A 189 -5.78 8.58 -35.09
CA VAL A 189 -7.09 8.29 -35.69
C VAL A 189 -7.87 7.29 -34.86
N VAL A 190 -9.19 7.45 -34.87
CA VAL A 190 -10.13 6.47 -34.32
C VAL A 190 -11.00 5.99 -35.46
N LEU A 191 -11.01 4.68 -35.70
CA LEU A 191 -11.88 4.09 -36.71
C LEU A 191 -13.02 3.35 -36.03
N ALA A 192 -14.22 3.56 -36.51
CA ALA A 192 -15.41 2.81 -36.09
C ALA A 192 -16.01 2.07 -37.28
N SER A 193 -16.69 0.95 -37.02
CA SER A 193 -17.58 0.36 -38.03
C SER A 193 -18.73 1.32 -38.36
N ARG A 194 -19.36 1.18 -39.52
CA ARG A 194 -20.52 2.01 -39.94
C ARG A 194 -21.67 1.99 -38.93
N ASP A 195 -21.84 0.86 -38.24
CA ASP A 195 -22.83 0.68 -37.16
C ASP A 195 -22.42 1.34 -35.83
N GLY A 196 -21.17 1.84 -35.71
CA GLY A 196 -20.62 2.38 -34.47
C GLY A 196 -20.34 1.36 -33.36
N LYS A 197 -20.66 0.08 -33.57
CA LYS A 197 -20.53 -1.00 -32.55
C LYS A 197 -19.08 -1.35 -32.22
N ILE A 198 -18.23 -1.39 -33.23
CA ILE A 198 -16.80 -1.71 -33.08
C ILE A 198 -16.03 -0.42 -33.27
N VAL A 199 -15.30 -0.01 -32.23
CA VAL A 199 -14.45 1.18 -32.24
C VAL A 199 -13.02 0.73 -31.98
N PHE A 200 -12.11 1.13 -32.86
CA PHE A 200 -10.69 0.90 -32.75
C PHE A 200 -9.98 2.24 -32.56
N GLU A 201 -9.54 2.48 -31.33
CA GLU A 201 -8.80 3.67 -30.94
C GLU A 201 -7.31 3.48 -31.21
N ASN A 202 -6.78 4.22 -32.20
CA ASN A 202 -5.37 4.20 -32.57
C ASN A 202 -4.77 5.61 -32.50
N THR A 203 -5.16 6.36 -31.47
CA THR A 203 -4.57 7.65 -31.10
C THR A 203 -3.17 7.42 -30.52
N LEU A 204 -2.30 8.43 -30.61
CA LEU A 204 -0.96 8.35 -30.04
C LEU A 204 -1.01 8.16 -28.52
N ASP A 205 -1.99 8.80 -27.87
CA ASP A 205 -2.22 8.73 -26.43
C ASP A 205 -2.64 7.30 -25.99
N ALA A 206 -3.59 6.69 -26.69
CA ALA A 206 -4.02 5.31 -26.40
C ALA A 206 -2.88 4.30 -26.62
N ARG A 207 -2.04 4.51 -27.65
CA ARG A 207 -0.86 3.68 -27.89
C ARG A 207 0.17 3.83 -26.79
N LEU A 208 0.43 5.06 -26.33
CA LEU A 208 1.33 5.31 -25.20
C LEU A 208 0.82 4.59 -23.95
N GLU A 209 -0.48 4.67 -23.66
CA GLU A 209 -1.10 3.96 -22.54
C GLU A 209 -0.91 2.44 -22.64
N VAL A 210 -1.14 1.85 -23.82
CA VAL A 210 -0.95 0.41 -24.03
C VAL A 210 0.51 0.00 -23.86
N VAL A 211 1.45 0.78 -24.38
CA VAL A 211 2.89 0.52 -24.22
C VAL A 211 3.28 0.65 -22.76
N PHE A 212 2.81 1.70 -22.09
CA PHE A 212 3.06 1.95 -20.68
C PHE A 212 2.58 0.77 -19.85
N ARG A 213 1.32 0.33 -19.99
CA ARG A 213 0.79 -0.84 -19.27
C ARG A 213 1.56 -2.13 -19.53
N LYS A 214 2.07 -2.35 -20.74
CA LYS A 214 2.89 -3.53 -21.07
C LYS A 214 4.32 -3.44 -20.56
N LYS A 215 4.82 -2.24 -20.32
CA LYS A 215 6.19 -1.96 -19.85
C LYS A 215 6.25 -1.72 -18.35
N LEU A 216 5.12 -1.44 -17.71
CA LEU A 216 5.00 -1.53 -16.26
C LEU A 216 5.48 -2.92 -15.85
N PRO A 217 6.44 -3.02 -14.91
CA PRO A 217 6.84 -4.31 -14.39
C PRO A 217 5.58 -5.03 -13.88
N GLU A 218 5.43 -6.31 -14.25
CA GLU A 218 4.41 -7.16 -13.63
C GLU A 218 4.53 -6.98 -12.11
N PRO A 219 3.39 -6.93 -11.38
CA PRO A 219 3.41 -6.69 -9.94
C PRO A 219 4.44 -7.64 -9.34
N ILE A 220 5.43 -7.04 -8.66
CA ILE A 220 6.53 -7.72 -7.99
C ILE A 220 5.93 -8.55 -6.85
N CYS A 221 5.27 -9.65 -7.21
CA CYS A 221 4.84 -10.72 -6.32
C CYS A 221 5.81 -11.91 -6.44
N ALA A 222 6.83 -11.84 -7.31
CA ALA A 222 7.73 -12.96 -7.59
C ALA A 222 9.23 -12.66 -7.39
N SER A 223 9.63 -11.46 -6.98
CA SER A 223 11.07 -11.15 -6.78
C SER A 223 11.39 -10.42 -5.47
N SER A 224 10.60 -10.64 -4.42
CA SER A 224 11.20 -10.64 -3.10
C SER A 224 11.94 -11.97 -2.96
N ASP A 225 13.27 -11.94 -2.95
CA ASP A 225 14.11 -13.08 -2.63
C ASP A 225 13.50 -13.92 -1.48
N PRO A 226 13.40 -15.25 -1.60
CA PRO A 226 13.00 -16.12 -0.47
C PRO A 226 14.02 -16.13 0.68
N ALA A 227 15.07 -15.31 0.64
CA ALA A 227 16.26 -15.38 1.49
C ALA A 227 16.10 -14.83 2.92
N THR A 228 14.88 -14.67 3.46
CA THR A 228 14.72 -14.23 4.87
C THR A 228 13.61 -14.94 5.64
N SER A 229 13.13 -16.08 5.14
CA SER A 229 12.18 -16.95 5.86
C SER A 229 12.88 -18.11 6.57
N SER A 230 14.00 -17.85 7.25
CA SER A 230 14.64 -18.80 8.16
C SER A 230 15.02 -18.10 9.47
N PHE A 231 14.02 -17.57 10.16
CA PHE A 231 14.08 -17.41 11.62
C PHE A 231 13.02 -18.34 12.21
N THR A 232 13.38 -19.63 12.26
CA THR A 232 12.76 -20.59 13.16
C THR A 232 13.06 -20.14 14.58
N TYR A 233 12.00 -19.90 15.35
CA TYR A 233 12.07 -19.83 16.79
C TYR A 233 12.37 -21.25 17.32
N GLU A 234 13.60 -21.47 17.78
CA GLU A 234 13.90 -22.37 18.89
C GLU A 234 14.15 -21.52 20.15
#